data_AF-A0A067MJH8-F1
#
_entry.id   AF-A0A067MJH8-F1
#
_cell.length_a   1.000
_cell.length_b   1.000
_cell.length_c   1.000
_cell.angle_alpha   90.00
_cell.angle_beta   90.00
_cell.angle_gamma   90.00
#
_symmetry.space_group_name_H-M   'P 1'
#
loop_
_entity.id
_entity.type
_entity.pdbx_description
1 polymer ?
#
loop_
_entity_poly.entity_id
_entity_poly.type
_entity_poly.pdbx_seq_one_letter_code
_entity_poly.pdbx_strand_id
1 'polypeptide(L)' 'LGLEKSTTLVLALVTPCKSSPDTETGIHHYTQLCTPEIIDAQCIQSVVSRMFFQGRWAIIDRGGEFARAEFKPVEDDN' A
#
# COMPACT_ATOMS: atom_id res chain seq x y z
N LEU A 1 -18.79 -2.83 -30.91
CA LEU A 1 -18.77 -2.98 -29.43
C LEU A 1 -20.18 -2.70 -28.94
N GLY A 2 -21.02 -3.73 -28.85
CA GLY A 2 -22.42 -3.60 -28.45
C GLY A 2 -22.56 -3.40 -26.95
N LEU A 3 -22.49 -2.15 -26.50
CA LEU A 3 -22.93 -1.79 -25.15
C LEU A 3 -24.42 -1.43 -25.24
N GLU A 4 -25.28 -2.40 -24.90
CA GLU A 4 -26.73 -2.21 -24.77
C GLU A 4 -27.12 -1.41 -23.51
N LYS A 5 -26.16 -1.11 -22.62
CA LYS A 5 -26.33 -0.32 -21.39
C LYS A 5 -25.15 0.62 -21.17
N SER A 6 -25.43 1.79 -20.59
CA SER A 6 -24.39 2.71 -20.12
C SER A 6 -23.57 2.05 -19.01
N THR A 7 -22.26 2.02 -19.16
CA THR A 7 -21.31 1.47 -18.18
C THR A 7 -20.42 2.59 -17.68
N THR A 8 -20.34 2.75 -16.36
CA THR A 8 -19.38 3.65 -15.71
C THR A 8 -18.14 2.86 -15.34
N LEU A 9 -16.97 3.33 -15.75
CA LEU A 9 -15.67 2.77 -15.34
C LEU A 9 -15.04 3.68 -14.28
N VAL A 10 -14.62 3.09 -13.17
CA VAL A 10 -13.82 3.79 -12.15
C VAL A 10 -12.38 3.39 -12.36
N LEU A 11 -11.53 4.36 -12.71
CA LEU A 11 -10.13 4.12 -13.01
C LEU A 11 -9.25 4.70 -11.91
N ALA A 12 -8.13 4.04 -11.64
CA ALA A 12 -7.11 4.50 -10.70
C ALA A 12 -5.79 4.76 -11.43
N LEU A 13 -5.16 5.89 -11.13
CA LEU A 13 -3.77 6.15 -11.51
C LEU A 13 -2.86 5.56 -10.43
N VAL A 14 -2.09 4.54 -10.80
CA VAL A 14 -1.16 3.85 -9.90
C VAL A 14 0.26 4.14 -10.34
N THR A 15 1.15 4.41 -9.39
CA THR A 15 2.59 4.51 -9.65
C THR A 15 3.27 3.30 -9.01
N PRO A 16 3.61 2.26 -9.79
CA PRO A 16 4.18 1.04 -9.23
C PRO A 16 5.53 1.29 -8.57
N CYS A 17 5.89 0.46 -7.61
CA CYS A 17 7.23 0.44 -7.02
C CYS A 17 7.73 -1.00 -6.92
N LYS A 18 9.02 -1.21 -7.14
CA LYS A 18 9.68 -2.49 -6.85
C LYS A 18 10.16 -2.43 -5.41
N SER A 19 9.61 -3.31 -4.57
CA SER A 19 10.01 -3.43 -3.18
C SER A 19 10.78 -4.71 -2.93
N SER A 20 11.61 -4.69 -1.89
CA SER A 20 12.35 -5.85 -1.39
C SER A 20 12.21 -5.93 0.13
N PRO A 21 12.05 -7.14 0.71
CA PRO A 21 12.01 -7.31 2.14
C PRO A 21 13.38 -6.97 2.75
N ASP A 22 13.37 -6.21 3.84
CA ASP A 22 14.53 -6.05 4.69
C ASP A 22 14.84 -7.36 5.42
N THR A 23 16.11 -7.76 5.45
CA THR A 23 16.52 -9.08 5.93
C THR A 23 16.37 -9.26 7.44
N GLU A 24 16.36 -8.17 8.20
CA GLU A 24 16.25 -8.22 9.66
C GLU A 24 14.79 -8.07 10.11
N THR A 25 14.08 -7.13 9.51
CA THR A 25 12.72 -6.77 9.95
C THR A 25 11.61 -7.41 9.12
N GLY A 26 11.92 -7.92 7.92
CA GLY A 26 10.92 -8.39 6.94
C GLY A 26 10.10 -7.27 6.30
N ILE A 27 10.28 -6.01 6.71
CA ILE A 27 9.54 -4.86 6.19
C ILE A 27 10.00 -4.58 4.76
N HIS A 28 9.05 -4.41 3.84
CA HIS A 28 9.37 -4.10 2.46
C HIS A 28 9.75 -2.63 2.29
N HIS A 29 10.92 -2.40 1.70
CA HIS A 29 11.39 -1.06 1.33
C HIS A 29 11.44 -0.90 -0.19
N TYR A 30 11.38 0.34 -0.66
CA TYR A 30 11.59 0.68 -2.06
C TYR A 30 12.37 1.99 -2.21
N THR A 31 13.08 2.13 -3.32
CA THR A 31 13.88 3.33 -3.64
C THR A 31 13.50 3.98 -4.96
N GLN A 32 12.73 3.28 -5.79
CA GLN A 32 12.38 3.71 -7.14
C GLN A 32 10.88 3.55 -7.39
N LEU A 33 10.33 4.54 -8.08
CA LEU A 33 8.99 4.49 -8.67
C LEU A 33 9.12 4.16 -10.15
N CYS A 34 8.15 3.42 -10.66
CA CYS A 34 8.02 3.12 -12.09
C CYS A 34 7.11 4.13 -12.77
N THR A 35 7.01 4.03 -14.09
CA THR A 35 6.05 4.83 -14.87
C THR A 35 4.62 4.59 -14.38
N PRO A 36 3.81 5.65 -14.18
CA PRO A 36 2.42 5.50 -13.80
C PRO A 36 1.60 4.72 -14.82
N GLU A 37 0.64 3.95 -14.34
CA GLU A 37 -0.31 3.17 -15.13
C GLU A 37 -1.75 3.45 -14.69
N ILE A 38 -2.68 3.31 -15.62
CA ILE A 38 -4.12 3.43 -15.35
C ILE A 38 -4.70 2.02 -15.31
N ILE A 39 -5.32 1.66 -14.19
CA ILE A 39 -5.97 0.37 -14.00
C ILE A 39 -7.45 0.56 -13.65
N ASP A 40 -8.25 -0.49 -13.83
CA ASP A 40 -9.58 -0.55 -13.25
C ASP A 40 -9.44 -0.53 -11.72
N ALA A 41 -10.13 0.40 -11.05
CA ALA A 41 -10.08 0.51 -9.59
C ALA A 41 -10.58 -0.76 -8.89
N GLN A 42 -11.41 -1.57 -9.56
CA GLN A 42 -11.85 -2.87 -9.05
C GLN A 42 -10.71 -3.91 -8.95
N CYS A 43 -9.58 -3.69 -9.62
CA CYS A 43 -8.40 -4.55 -9.50
C CYS A 43 -7.60 -4.30 -8.21
N ILE A 44 -7.88 -3.25 -7.45
CA ILE A 44 -7.18 -2.94 -6.20
C ILE A 44 -7.71 -3.85 -5.09
N GLN A 45 -6.89 -4.81 -4.66
CA GLN A 45 -7.26 -5.79 -3.63
C GLN A 45 -7.03 -5.30 -2.20
N SER A 46 -6.06 -4.41 -2.00
CA SER A 46 -5.73 -3.86 -0.69
C SER A 46 -5.14 -2.44 -0.81
N VAL A 47 -5.32 -1.66 0.25
CA VAL A 47 -4.67 -0.35 0.39
C VAL A 47 -3.61 -0.47 1.46
N VAL A 48 -2.38 -0.16 1.09
CA VAL A 48 -1.22 -0.16 1.98
C VAL A 48 -0.85 1.28 2.33
N SER A 49 -0.28 1.48 3.52
CA SER A 49 0.28 2.79 3.89
C SER A 49 1.77 2.84 3.57
N ARG A 50 2.29 4.07 3.53
CA ARG A 50 3.72 4.32 3.41
C ARG A 50 4.21 5.08 4.63
N MET A 51 5.32 4.65 5.21
CA MET A 51 6.02 5.39 6.27
C MET A 51 7.50 5.54 5.96
N PHE A 52 8.13 6.55 6.54
CA PHE A 52 9.59 6.67 6.54
C PHE A 52 10.13 5.97 7.80
N PHE A 53 10.94 4.93 7.61
CA PHE A 53 11.48 4.10 8.69
C PHE A 53 12.97 3.85 8.44
N GLN A 54 13.80 4.09 9.46
CA GLN A 54 15.27 3.92 9.38
C GLN A 54 15.90 4.55 8.11
N GLY A 55 15.52 5.77 7.78
CA GLY A 55 16.09 6.50 6.64
C GLY A 55 15.59 6.06 5.25
N ARG A 56 14.60 5.17 5.17
CA ARG A 56 14.08 4.61 3.91
C ARG A 56 12.55 4.63 3.90
N TRP A 57 11.95 4.73 2.71
CA TRP A 57 10.50 4.53 2.55
C TRP A 57 10.16 3.05 2.67
N ALA A 58 9.17 2.75 3.52
CA ALA A 58 8.68 1.42 3.82
C ALA A 58 7.20 1.30 3.48
N ILE A 59 6.78 0.09 3.08
CA ILE A 59 5.39 -0.27 2.83
C ILE A 59 4.83 -0.93 4.09
N ILE A 60 3.70 -0.41 4.58
CA ILE A 60 2.93 -1.02 5.65
C ILE A 60 1.73 -1.71 5.03
N ASP A 61 1.80 -3.04 4.93
CA ASP A 61 0.62 -3.85 4.66
C ASP A 61 -0.19 -4.01 5.96
N ARG A 62 -1.44 -3.52 5.94
CA ARG A 62 -2.40 -3.70 7.03
C ARG A 62 -3.40 -4.82 6.73
N GLY A 63 -3.04 -5.80 5.92
CA GLY A 63 -3.79 -7.04 5.78
C GLY A 63 -3.81 -7.88 7.07
N GLY A 64 -4.79 -8.78 7.18
CA GLY A 64 -4.84 -9.78 8.26
C GLY A 64 -5.03 -9.19 9.66
N GLU A 65 -4.34 -9.76 10.65
CA GLU A 65 -4.45 -9.37 12.07
C GLU A 65 -3.98 -7.94 12.35
N PHE A 66 -3.10 -7.38 11.50
CA PHE A 66 -2.55 -6.03 11.67
C PHE A 66 -3.45 -4.93 11.09
N ALA A 67 -4.60 -5.29 10.49
CA ALA A 67 -5.60 -4.33 9.98
C ALA A 67 -6.15 -3.40 11.07
N ARG A 68 -6.15 -3.86 12.33
CA ARG A 68 -6.75 -3.18 13.47
C ARG A 68 -5.75 -2.76 14.55
N ALA A 69 -4.45 -2.74 14.24
CA ALA A 69 -3.45 -2.33 15.20
C ALA A 69 -3.71 -0.87 15.65
N GLU A 70 -3.77 -0.66 16.97
CA GLU A 70 -3.88 0.65 17.61
C GLU A 70 -2.55 1.01 18.28
N PHE A 71 -2.17 2.29 18.22
CA PHE A 71 -1.02 2.78 18.98
C PHE A 71 -1.41 2.85 20.46
N LYS A 72 -0.71 2.11 21.32
CA LYS A 72 -0.78 2.28 22.77
C LYS A 72 0.49 2.96 23.26
N PRO A 73 0.43 4.20 23.77
CA PRO A 73 1.55 4.78 24.47
C PRO A 73 1.86 3.92 25.69
N VAL A 74 3.14 3.69 25.97
CA VAL A 74 3.57 3.09 27.23
C VAL A 74 3.32 4.15 28.30
N GLU A 75 2.43 3.86 29.24
CA GLU A 75 2.30 4.68 30.45
C GLU A 75 3.51 4.37 31.33
N ASP A 76 4.36 5.37 31.58
CA ASP A 76 5.39 5.27 32.61
C ASP A 76 4.68 5.22 33.97
N ASP A 77 4.65 4.04 34.60
CA ASP A 77 4.23 3.87 36.00
C ASP A 77 5.22 4.66 36.89
N ASN A 78 4.77 5.83 37.35
CA ASN A 78 5.47 6.71 38.31
C ASN A 78 5.36 6.21 39.75
#